data_AF-A0AAX3A4A0-F1
#
_entry.id   AF-A0AAX3A4A0-F1
#
_cell.length_a   1.000
_cell.length_b   1.000
_cell.length_c   1.000
_cell.angle_alpha   90.00
_cell.angle_beta   90.00
_cell.angle_gamma   90.00
#
_symmetry.space_group_name_H-M   'P 1'
#
loop_
_entity.id
_entity.type
_entity.pdbx_description
1 polymer ?
#
loop_
_entity_poly.entity_id
_entity_poly.type
_entity_poly.pdbx_seq_one_letter_code
_entity_poly.pdbx_strand_id
1 'polypeptide(L)'
;MVDDRTQLLVVARTAYRRNDWRTSYESFSRVDGMQALDTDDLAVYAAAAWRQGHGRESVRINEQVHSRLLRTDPVQAAMKAAEIGLAWLARGHLALARSWAQRAQVLLTGVPETTAHGYLAYLLAATAADAGDQGQFDTATRHLAAIAENLDDAALATLTQALSGTAVAAAGDPAGYRALDQVLLPVLDEPLPAEWAADVYRRALTLAHRRNAADRVASWTQSMQRWCDATEPESTQSAYRAVCDVHRLSVVTDADPHDLVRQVVGLRRLVADVDAVAASMVEELLSRSVGRAR
;
A
#
# COMPACT_ATOMS: atom_id res chain seq x y z
N MET A 1 41.54 -4.70 0.28
CA MET A 1 40.33 -3.86 0.33
C MET A 1 39.14 -4.79 0.26
N VAL A 2 38.39 -4.94 1.35
CA VAL A 2 37.05 -5.53 1.26
C VAL A 2 36.27 -4.62 0.32
N ASP A 3 35.68 -5.19 -0.74
CA ASP A 3 35.06 -4.45 -1.83
C ASP A 3 33.99 -3.48 -1.29
N ASP A 4 34.17 -2.18 -1.52
CA ASP A 4 33.30 -1.09 -1.07
C ASP A 4 31.83 -1.36 -1.44
N ARG A 5 31.60 -2.07 -2.55
CA ARG A 5 30.27 -2.51 -3.01
C ARG A 5 29.64 -3.55 -2.10
N THR A 6 30.43 -4.53 -1.66
CA THR A 6 29.96 -5.54 -0.71
C THR A 6 29.61 -4.88 0.62
N GLN A 7 30.38 -3.88 1.04
CA GLN A 7 30.07 -3.09 2.23
C GLN A 7 28.77 -2.30 2.06
N LEU A 8 28.57 -1.64 0.92
CA LEU A 8 27.32 -0.92 0.62
C LEU A 8 26.10 -1.83 0.60
N LEU A 9 26.19 -3.04 0.04
CA LEU A 9 25.11 -4.03 0.09
C LEU A 9 24.78 -4.45 1.52
N VAL A 10 25.80 -4.67 2.35
CA VAL A 10 25.61 -4.99 3.78
C VAL A 10 24.93 -3.83 4.51
N VAL A 11 25.33 -2.59 4.24
CA VAL A 11 24.70 -1.39 4.78
C VAL A 11 23.24 -1.30 4.33
N ALA A 12 22.97 -1.46 3.03
CA ALA A 12 21.62 -1.37 2.46
C ALA A 12 20.68 -2.41 3.08
N ARG A 13 21.10 -3.68 3.13
CA ARG A 13 20.32 -4.78 3.73
C ARG A 13 20.11 -4.61 5.23
N THR A 14 21.12 -4.09 5.94
CA THR A 14 21.02 -3.85 7.39
C THR A 14 20.07 -2.70 7.69
N ALA A 15 20.15 -1.61 6.92
CA ALA A 15 19.23 -0.49 7.03
C ALA A 15 17.79 -0.93 6.73
N TYR A 16 17.58 -1.75 5.69
CA TYR A 16 16.26 -2.29 5.38
C TYR A 16 15.65 -3.09 6.53
N ARG A 17 16.42 -4.01 7.14
CA ARG A 17 15.96 -4.82 8.29
C ARG A 17 15.58 -3.99 9.52
N ARG A 18 16.15 -2.79 9.64
CA ARG A 18 15.87 -1.84 10.72
C ARG A 18 14.80 -0.81 10.33
N ASN A 19 14.24 -0.90 9.13
CA ASN A 19 13.33 0.09 8.57
C ASN A 19 13.94 1.48 8.39
N ASP A 20 15.27 1.62 8.35
CA ASP A 20 15.94 2.85 7.93
C ASP A 20 15.87 2.96 6.40
N TRP A 21 14.68 3.35 5.94
CA TRP A 21 14.31 3.39 4.53
C TRP A 21 15.19 4.33 3.72
N ARG A 22 15.61 5.46 4.31
CA ARG A 22 16.47 6.45 3.65
C ARG A 22 17.85 5.86 3.39
N THR A 23 18.52 5.34 4.42
CA THR A 23 19.85 4.73 4.26
C THR A 23 19.79 3.51 3.34
N SER A 24 18.73 2.69 3.46
CA SER A 24 18.51 1.54 2.58
C SER A 24 18.40 1.98 1.11
N TYR A 25 17.51 2.93 0.82
CA TYR A 25 17.30 3.44 -0.54
C TYR A 25 18.57 4.06 -1.13
N GLU A 26 19.22 4.97 -0.41
CA GLU A 26 20.44 5.63 -0.87
C GLU A 26 21.58 4.63 -1.14
N SER A 27 21.70 3.60 -0.31
CA SER A 27 22.74 2.58 -0.46
C SER A 27 22.46 1.66 -1.66
N PHE A 28 21.23 1.17 -1.82
CA PHE A 28 20.87 0.36 -3.00
C PHE A 28 20.97 1.15 -4.30
N SER A 29 20.54 2.42 -4.32
CA SER A 29 20.64 3.30 -5.47
C SER A 29 22.09 3.47 -5.94
N ARG A 30 23.04 3.60 -5.01
CA ARG A 30 24.48 3.64 -5.32
C ARG A 30 24.98 2.31 -5.90
N VAL A 31 24.58 1.18 -5.32
CA VAL A 31 25.01 -0.14 -5.80
C VAL A 31 24.45 -0.44 -7.19
N ASP A 32 23.17 -0.16 -7.45
CA ASP A 32 22.52 -0.38 -8.76
C ASP A 32 23.20 0.42 -9.87
N GLY A 33 23.70 1.62 -9.56
CA GLY A 33 24.50 2.43 -10.49
C GLY A 33 25.89 1.85 -10.82
N MET A 34 26.37 0.85 -10.07
CA MET A 34 27.69 0.24 -10.23
C MET A 34 27.66 -1.21 -10.70
N GLN A 35 26.63 -1.97 -10.34
CA GLN A 35 26.48 -3.38 -10.68
C GLN A 35 25.02 -3.82 -10.69
N ALA A 36 24.74 -4.93 -11.38
CA ALA A 36 23.43 -5.57 -11.29
C ALA A 36 23.19 -6.12 -9.88
N LEU A 37 22.10 -5.71 -9.25
CA LEU A 37 21.56 -6.32 -8.04
C LEU A 37 20.94 -7.70 -8.35
N ASP A 38 20.95 -8.61 -7.39
CA ASP A 38 20.20 -9.87 -7.47
C ASP A 38 18.68 -9.64 -7.29
N THR A 39 17.86 -10.70 -7.45
CA THR A 39 16.39 -10.55 -7.43
C THR A 39 15.87 -10.11 -6.06
N ASP A 40 16.49 -10.60 -4.98
CA ASP A 40 16.05 -10.31 -3.62
C ASP A 40 16.43 -8.88 -3.23
N ASP A 41 17.64 -8.44 -3.58
CA ASP A 41 18.09 -7.07 -3.41
C ASP A 41 17.25 -6.08 -4.21
N LEU A 42 16.83 -6.42 -5.44
CA LEU A 42 15.91 -5.58 -6.19
C LEU A 42 14.54 -5.47 -5.51
N ALA A 43 14.01 -6.57 -4.97
CA ALA A 43 12.72 -6.54 -4.26
C ALA A 43 12.81 -5.64 -3.02
N VAL A 44 13.91 -5.76 -2.27
CA VAL A 44 14.21 -4.92 -1.10
C VAL A 44 14.39 -3.45 -1.50
N TYR A 45 15.12 -3.17 -2.58
CA TYR A 45 15.32 -1.81 -3.09
C TYR A 45 13.99 -1.19 -3.53
N ALA A 46 13.15 -1.93 -4.24
CA ALA A 46 11.82 -1.46 -4.66
C ALA A 46 10.94 -1.13 -3.46
N ALA A 47 10.97 -1.97 -2.41
CA ALA A 47 10.25 -1.71 -1.18
C ALA A 47 10.74 -0.43 -0.50
N ALA A 48 12.05 -0.25 -0.32
CA ALA A 48 12.63 0.96 0.27
C ALA A 48 12.29 2.22 -0.55
N ALA A 49 12.36 2.14 -1.89
CA ALA A 49 12.00 3.22 -2.79
C ALA A 49 10.53 3.66 -2.60
N TRP A 50 9.60 2.70 -2.44
CA TRP A 50 8.20 2.99 -2.15
C TRP A 50 8.03 3.75 -0.83
N ARG A 51 8.65 3.28 0.26
CA ARG A 51 8.57 3.97 1.57
C ARG A 51 9.17 5.37 1.52
N GLN A 52 10.15 5.60 0.66
CA GLN A 52 10.74 6.93 0.47
C GLN A 52 9.96 7.83 -0.51
N GLY A 53 8.80 7.41 -1.00
CA GLY A 53 7.95 8.20 -1.90
C GLY A 53 8.33 8.07 -3.38
N HIS A 54 9.29 7.23 -3.74
CA HIS A 54 9.76 7.02 -5.11
C HIS A 54 8.91 5.96 -5.84
N GLY A 55 7.57 6.11 -5.81
CA GLY A 55 6.67 5.05 -6.25
C GLY A 55 6.81 4.67 -7.74
N ARG A 56 7.11 5.62 -8.64
CA ARG A 56 7.40 5.30 -10.06
C ARG A 56 8.62 4.41 -10.21
N GLU A 57 9.66 4.71 -9.44
CA GLU A 57 10.90 3.94 -9.45
C GLU A 57 10.68 2.55 -8.84
N SER A 58 10.00 2.49 -7.70
CA SER A 58 9.64 1.23 -7.03
C SER A 58 8.91 0.28 -7.98
N VAL A 59 7.89 0.77 -8.70
CA VAL A 59 7.16 -0.04 -9.69
C VAL A 59 8.10 -0.55 -10.78
N ARG A 60 8.92 0.33 -11.37
CA ARG A 60 9.91 -0.05 -12.41
C ARG A 60 10.86 -1.15 -11.92
N ILE A 61 11.34 -1.07 -10.68
CA ILE A 61 12.23 -2.09 -10.10
C ILE A 61 11.47 -3.40 -9.90
N ASN A 62 10.24 -3.34 -9.37
CA ASN A 62 9.40 -4.53 -9.18
C ASN A 62 9.04 -5.23 -10.52
N GLU A 63 8.91 -4.50 -11.63
CA GLU A 63 8.74 -5.11 -12.96
C GLU A 63 9.98 -5.92 -13.40
N GLN A 64 11.18 -5.51 -12.99
CA GLN A 64 12.40 -6.30 -13.19
C GLN A 64 12.40 -7.55 -12.30
N VAL A 65 11.98 -7.43 -11.04
CA VAL A 65 11.81 -8.57 -10.12
C VAL A 65 10.84 -9.59 -10.72
N HIS A 66 9.66 -9.15 -11.16
CA HIS A 66 8.67 -10.00 -11.84
C HIS A 66 9.30 -10.73 -13.03
N SER A 67 10.00 -10.00 -13.90
CA SER A 67 10.64 -10.57 -15.10
C SER A 67 11.69 -11.64 -14.76
N ARG A 68 12.37 -11.52 -13.61
CA ARG A 68 13.31 -12.54 -13.12
C ARG A 68 12.56 -13.75 -12.55
N LEU A 69 11.52 -13.52 -11.75
CA LEU A 69 10.67 -14.56 -11.17
C LEU A 69 9.98 -15.42 -12.24
N LEU A 70 9.58 -14.84 -13.38
CA LEU A 70 8.99 -15.59 -14.50
C LEU A 70 9.86 -16.78 -14.95
N ARG A 71 11.18 -16.71 -14.77
CA ARG A 71 12.12 -17.76 -15.19
C ARG A 71 12.40 -18.80 -14.10
N THR A 72 12.01 -18.53 -12.86
CA THR A 72 12.40 -19.34 -11.70
C THR A 72 11.20 -19.86 -10.91
N ASP A 73 10.17 -19.04 -10.73
CA ASP A 73 8.98 -19.34 -9.95
C ASP A 73 7.77 -18.56 -10.50
N PRO A 74 6.96 -19.17 -11.39
CA PRO A 74 5.77 -18.54 -11.97
C PRO A 74 4.69 -18.16 -10.93
N VAL A 75 4.61 -18.86 -9.81
CA VAL A 75 3.62 -18.57 -8.75
C VAL A 75 4.03 -17.30 -8.02
N GLN A 76 5.31 -17.16 -7.67
CA GLN A 76 5.83 -15.90 -7.11
C GLN A 76 5.80 -14.76 -8.12
N ALA A 77 6.01 -15.05 -9.41
CA ALA A 77 5.82 -14.05 -10.45
C ALA A 77 4.37 -13.54 -10.50
N ALA A 78 3.38 -14.42 -10.33
CA ALA A 78 1.96 -14.05 -10.25
C ALA A 78 1.66 -13.20 -9.00
N MET A 79 2.21 -13.59 -7.84
CA MET A 79 2.08 -12.81 -6.61
C MET A 79 2.68 -11.41 -6.77
N LYS A 80 3.90 -11.31 -7.33
CA LYS A 80 4.55 -10.03 -7.64
C LYS A 80 3.75 -9.20 -8.66
N ALA A 81 3.12 -9.84 -9.65
CA ALA A 81 2.22 -9.15 -10.58
C ALA A 81 1.00 -8.56 -9.86
N ALA A 82 0.41 -9.27 -8.90
CA ALA A 82 -0.69 -8.75 -8.09
C ALA A 82 -0.26 -7.56 -7.23
N GLU A 83 0.93 -7.61 -6.61
CA GLU A 83 1.51 -6.50 -5.85
C GLU A 83 1.77 -5.25 -6.73
N ILE A 84 2.33 -5.44 -7.93
CA ILE A 84 2.54 -4.33 -8.89
C ILE A 84 1.19 -3.73 -9.31
N GLY A 85 0.19 -4.58 -9.56
CA GLY A 85 -1.17 -4.12 -9.87
C GLY A 85 -1.77 -3.27 -8.76
N LEU A 86 -1.56 -3.66 -7.49
CA LEU A 86 -2.00 -2.91 -6.32
C LEU A 86 -1.31 -1.55 -6.22
N ALA A 87 0.01 -1.50 -6.45
CA ALA A 87 0.77 -0.26 -6.49
C ALA A 87 0.28 0.71 -7.58
N TRP A 88 -0.04 0.20 -8.77
CA TRP A 88 -0.67 1.00 -9.84
C TRP A 88 -2.04 1.53 -9.44
N LEU A 89 -2.83 0.72 -8.74
CA LEU A 89 -4.17 1.09 -8.28
C LEU A 89 -4.12 2.19 -7.21
N ALA A 90 -3.21 2.09 -6.24
CA ALA A 90 -2.98 3.14 -5.22
C ALA A 90 -2.62 4.49 -5.87
N ARG A 91 -1.83 4.45 -6.95
CA ARG A 91 -1.46 5.60 -7.78
C ARG A 91 -2.58 6.06 -8.75
N GLY A 92 -3.76 5.46 -8.71
CA GLY A 92 -4.92 5.86 -9.52
C GLY A 92 -4.93 5.34 -10.97
N HIS A 93 -4.04 4.41 -11.34
CA HIS A 93 -3.91 3.89 -12.70
C HIS A 93 -4.70 2.58 -12.90
N LEU A 94 -6.03 2.69 -12.92
CA LEU A 94 -6.96 1.55 -13.02
C LEU A 94 -6.66 0.59 -14.19
N ALA A 95 -6.36 1.12 -15.37
CA ALA A 95 -6.09 0.29 -16.56
C ALA A 95 -4.81 -0.55 -16.41
N LEU A 96 -3.76 0.00 -15.76
CA LEU A 96 -2.52 -0.71 -15.50
C LEU A 96 -2.73 -1.78 -14.43
N ALA A 97 -3.48 -1.47 -13.37
CA ALA A 97 -3.87 -2.45 -12.36
C ALA A 97 -4.58 -3.68 -12.97
N ARG A 98 -5.57 -3.45 -13.86
CA ARG A 98 -6.25 -4.51 -14.61
C ARG A 98 -5.30 -5.35 -15.47
N SER A 99 -4.38 -4.69 -16.17
CA SER A 99 -3.39 -5.36 -17.02
C SER A 99 -2.46 -6.27 -16.20
N TRP A 100 -2.07 -5.85 -15.00
CA TRP A 100 -1.27 -6.66 -14.08
C TRP A 100 -2.06 -7.82 -13.46
N ALA A 101 -3.33 -7.60 -13.10
CA ALA A 101 -4.23 -8.67 -12.67
C ALA A 101 -4.37 -9.75 -13.75
N GLN A 102 -4.53 -9.36 -15.02
CA GLN A 102 -4.60 -10.31 -16.15
C GLN A 102 -3.30 -11.12 -16.28
N ARG A 103 -2.13 -10.50 -16.11
CA ARG A 103 -0.84 -11.22 -16.13
C ARG A 103 -0.77 -12.28 -15.02
N ALA A 104 -1.13 -11.91 -13.79
CA ALA A 104 -1.19 -12.85 -12.68
C ALA A 104 -2.17 -14.01 -12.95
N GLN A 105 -3.35 -13.71 -13.51
CA GLN A 105 -4.34 -14.74 -13.85
C GLN A 105 -3.83 -15.75 -14.89
N VAL A 106 -3.13 -15.27 -15.93
CA VAL A 106 -2.52 -16.14 -16.94
C VAL A 106 -1.46 -17.05 -16.31
N LEU A 107 -0.62 -16.51 -15.42
CA LEU A 107 0.43 -17.29 -14.74
C LEU A 107 -0.12 -18.35 -13.78
N LEU A 108 -1.30 -18.13 -13.22
CA LEU A 108 -1.97 -19.06 -12.31
C LEU A 108 -2.86 -20.08 -13.04
N THR A 109 -2.99 -19.99 -14.37
CA THR A 109 -3.81 -20.95 -15.12
C THR A 109 -3.23 -22.36 -15.02
N GLY A 110 -4.01 -23.29 -14.44
CA GLY A 110 -3.60 -24.69 -14.25
C GLY A 110 -2.68 -24.92 -13.04
N VAL A 111 -2.37 -23.87 -12.26
CA VAL A 111 -1.67 -23.98 -10.99
C VAL A 111 -2.69 -24.40 -9.92
N PRO A 112 -2.37 -25.37 -9.03
CA PRO A 112 -3.19 -25.64 -7.86
C PRO A 112 -3.43 -24.39 -7.02
N GLU A 113 -4.52 -24.35 -6.26
CA GLU A 113 -4.85 -23.21 -5.41
C GLU A 113 -3.72 -22.88 -4.42
N THR A 114 -3.37 -21.60 -4.34
CA THR A 114 -2.29 -21.05 -3.49
C THR A 114 -2.68 -19.65 -3.03
N THR A 115 -1.95 -19.09 -2.06
CA THR A 115 -2.18 -17.72 -1.57
C THR A 115 -2.10 -16.66 -2.68
N ALA A 116 -1.31 -16.89 -3.73
CA ALA A 116 -1.23 -16.01 -4.91
C ALA A 116 -2.61 -15.83 -5.61
N HIS A 117 -3.47 -16.85 -5.58
CA HIS A 117 -4.85 -16.75 -6.08
C HIS A 117 -5.68 -15.80 -5.21
N GLY A 118 -5.48 -15.84 -3.89
CA GLY A 118 -6.15 -14.93 -2.96
C GLY A 118 -5.75 -13.48 -3.18
N TYR A 119 -4.44 -13.20 -3.25
CA TYR A 119 -3.97 -11.83 -3.52
C TYR A 119 -4.40 -11.30 -4.90
N LEU A 120 -4.47 -12.16 -5.92
CA LEU A 120 -5.09 -11.81 -7.20
C LEU A 120 -6.59 -11.51 -7.05
N ALA A 121 -7.34 -12.33 -6.32
CA ALA A 121 -8.76 -12.10 -6.08
C ALA A 121 -9.01 -10.77 -5.32
N TYR A 122 -8.16 -10.43 -4.36
CA TYR A 122 -8.19 -9.12 -3.71
C TYR A 122 -7.96 -7.99 -4.71
N LEU A 123 -6.90 -8.06 -5.53
CA LEU A 123 -6.62 -7.05 -6.54
C LEU A 123 -7.81 -6.86 -7.52
N LEU A 124 -8.43 -7.96 -7.95
CA LEU A 124 -9.60 -7.92 -8.83
C LEU A 124 -10.79 -7.25 -8.15
N ALA A 125 -11.07 -7.57 -6.88
CA ALA A 125 -12.14 -6.94 -6.11
C ALA A 125 -11.87 -5.44 -5.90
N ALA A 126 -10.67 -5.08 -5.45
CA ALA A 126 -10.22 -3.70 -5.27
C ALA A 126 -10.35 -2.88 -6.57
N THR A 127 -9.94 -3.46 -7.70
CA THR A 127 -10.05 -2.86 -9.03
C THR A 127 -11.51 -2.72 -9.49
N ALA A 128 -12.37 -3.69 -9.18
CA ALA A 128 -13.79 -3.64 -9.49
C ALA A 128 -14.51 -2.56 -8.67
N ALA A 129 -14.19 -2.44 -7.38
CA ALA A 129 -14.71 -1.41 -6.50
C ALA A 129 -14.37 0.01 -7.02
N ASP A 130 -13.10 0.23 -7.39
CA ASP A 130 -12.65 1.54 -7.91
C ASP A 130 -13.26 1.87 -9.28
N ALA A 131 -13.70 0.84 -10.03
CA ALA A 131 -14.39 0.98 -11.31
C ALA A 131 -15.92 1.07 -11.21
N GLY A 132 -16.50 0.84 -10.02
CA GLY A 132 -17.96 0.73 -9.84
C GLY A 132 -18.58 -0.54 -10.44
N ASP A 133 -17.79 -1.60 -10.65
CA ASP A 133 -18.26 -2.88 -11.19
C ASP A 133 -18.66 -3.83 -10.04
N GLN A 134 -19.92 -3.73 -9.60
CA GLN A 134 -20.42 -4.53 -8.48
C GLN A 134 -20.40 -6.05 -8.78
N GLY A 135 -20.69 -6.46 -10.01
CA GLY A 135 -20.75 -7.88 -10.37
C GLY A 135 -19.38 -8.56 -10.30
N GLN A 136 -18.34 -7.87 -10.80
CA GLN A 136 -16.97 -8.35 -10.68
C GLN A 136 -16.48 -8.28 -9.23
N PHE A 137 -16.86 -7.24 -8.48
CA PHE A 137 -16.53 -7.11 -7.06
C PHE A 137 -17.08 -8.28 -6.23
N ASP A 138 -18.36 -8.61 -6.38
CA ASP A 138 -19.01 -9.70 -5.65
C ASP A 138 -18.41 -11.06 -6.02
N THR A 139 -18.05 -11.24 -7.29
CA THR A 139 -17.40 -12.47 -7.77
C THR A 139 -16.00 -12.63 -7.19
N ALA A 140 -15.18 -11.58 -7.25
CA ALA A 140 -13.81 -11.63 -6.75
C ALA A 140 -13.76 -11.76 -5.22
N THR A 141 -14.66 -11.09 -4.49
CA THR A 141 -14.72 -11.18 -3.02
C THR A 141 -15.17 -12.56 -2.54
N ARG A 142 -16.16 -13.18 -3.20
CA ARG A 142 -16.55 -14.57 -2.90
C ARG A 142 -15.42 -15.56 -3.17
N HIS A 143 -14.68 -15.36 -4.26
CA HIS A 143 -13.54 -16.21 -4.59
C HIS A 143 -12.41 -16.07 -3.57
N LEU A 144 -12.09 -14.83 -3.16
CA LEU A 144 -11.14 -14.56 -2.08
C LEU A 144 -11.55 -15.25 -0.77
N ALA A 145 -12.83 -15.14 -0.39
CA ALA A 145 -13.35 -15.79 0.82
C ALA A 145 -13.19 -17.32 0.79
N ALA A 146 -13.51 -17.95 -0.35
CA ALA A 146 -13.36 -19.38 -0.54
C ALA A 146 -11.89 -19.83 -0.44
N ILE A 147 -10.97 -19.07 -1.04
CA ILE A 147 -9.53 -19.36 -0.95
C ILE A 147 -9.03 -19.22 0.49
N ALA A 148 -9.46 -18.16 1.20
CA ALA A 148 -9.09 -17.95 2.59
C ALA A 148 -9.52 -19.12 3.48
N GLU A 149 -10.75 -19.63 3.28
CA GLU A 149 -11.28 -20.80 3.99
C GLU A 149 -10.54 -22.09 3.63
N ASN A 150 -10.35 -22.36 2.34
CA ASN A 150 -9.70 -23.59 1.86
C ASN A 150 -8.24 -23.70 2.33
N LEU A 151 -7.53 -22.57 2.40
CA LEU A 151 -6.13 -22.52 2.80
C LEU A 151 -5.94 -22.30 4.31
N ASP A 152 -7.01 -22.04 5.06
CA ASP A 152 -6.96 -21.58 6.46
C ASP A 152 -6.01 -20.37 6.62
N ASP A 153 -6.07 -19.44 5.65
CA ASP A 153 -5.16 -18.29 5.59
C ASP A 153 -5.79 -17.06 6.21
N ALA A 154 -5.31 -16.73 7.41
CA ALA A 154 -5.81 -15.62 8.20
C ALA A 154 -5.66 -14.27 7.48
N ALA A 155 -4.52 -14.03 6.81
CA ALA A 155 -4.27 -12.78 6.09
C ALA A 155 -5.29 -12.57 4.96
N LEU A 156 -5.63 -13.63 4.21
CA LEU A 156 -6.68 -13.57 3.18
C LEU A 156 -8.09 -13.40 3.80
N ALA A 157 -8.35 -13.99 4.97
CA ALA A 157 -9.60 -13.77 5.70
C ALA A 157 -9.75 -12.30 6.14
N THR A 158 -8.69 -11.70 6.68
CA THR A 158 -8.62 -10.28 7.02
C THR A 158 -8.88 -9.39 5.79
N LEU A 159 -8.28 -9.71 4.65
CA LEU A 159 -8.54 -8.98 3.39
C LEU A 159 -9.99 -9.12 2.91
N THR A 160 -10.60 -10.30 3.08
CA THR A 160 -12.02 -10.56 2.77
C THR A 160 -12.94 -9.68 3.63
N GLN A 161 -12.69 -9.65 4.94
CA GLN A 161 -13.45 -8.85 5.89
C GLN A 161 -13.34 -7.35 5.59
N ALA A 162 -12.13 -6.88 5.26
CA ALA A 162 -11.89 -5.49 4.88
C ALA A 162 -12.67 -5.07 3.62
N LEU A 163 -12.64 -5.88 2.56
CA LEU A 163 -13.40 -5.60 1.32
C LEU A 163 -14.91 -5.59 1.59
N SER A 164 -15.40 -6.58 2.32
CA SER A 164 -16.82 -6.71 2.65
C SER A 164 -17.30 -5.53 3.50
N GLY A 165 -16.56 -5.16 4.55
CA GLY A 165 -16.85 -3.99 5.38
C GLY A 165 -16.82 -2.68 4.58
N THR A 166 -15.85 -2.53 3.68
CA THR A 166 -15.75 -1.37 2.77
C THR A 166 -16.98 -1.24 1.89
N ALA A 167 -17.44 -2.34 1.28
CA ALA A 167 -18.61 -2.34 0.41
C ALA A 167 -19.90 -2.01 1.18
N VAL A 168 -20.11 -2.61 2.35
CA VAL A 168 -21.28 -2.34 3.21
C VAL A 168 -21.29 -0.89 3.69
N ALA A 169 -20.14 -0.35 4.10
CA ALA A 169 -20.02 1.06 4.50
C ALA A 169 -20.22 2.00 3.30
N ALA A 170 -19.74 1.64 2.11
CA ALA A 170 -20.01 2.37 0.87
C ALA A 170 -21.51 2.30 0.46
N ALA A 171 -22.24 1.25 0.80
CA ALA A 171 -23.69 1.22 0.62
C ALA A 171 -24.45 2.13 1.61
N GLY A 172 -23.76 2.70 2.61
CA GLY A 172 -24.36 3.57 3.62
C GLY A 172 -24.83 2.84 4.88
N ASP A 173 -24.56 1.54 5.00
CA ASP A 173 -24.91 0.76 6.18
C ASP A 173 -23.82 0.89 7.27
N PRO A 174 -24.16 1.39 8.48
CA PRO A 174 -23.23 1.49 9.60
C PRO A 174 -22.58 0.17 10.04
N ALA A 175 -23.16 -0.99 9.71
CA ALA A 175 -22.55 -2.30 9.95
C ALA A 175 -21.18 -2.43 9.28
N GLY A 176 -20.98 -1.78 8.13
CA GLY A 176 -19.69 -1.81 7.43
C GLY A 176 -18.57 -1.14 8.21
N TYR A 177 -18.86 -0.02 8.89
CA TYR A 177 -17.88 0.63 9.77
C TYR A 177 -17.51 -0.24 10.97
N ARG A 178 -18.48 -0.97 11.54
CA ARG A 178 -18.21 -1.90 12.65
C ARG A 178 -17.35 -3.08 12.20
N ALA A 179 -17.59 -3.61 11.00
CA ALA A 179 -16.74 -4.65 10.43
C ALA A 179 -15.31 -4.14 10.18
N LEU A 180 -15.17 -2.92 9.66
CA LEU A 180 -13.86 -2.30 9.48
C LEU A 180 -13.16 -1.99 10.81
N ASP A 181 -13.89 -1.61 11.87
CA ASP A 181 -13.31 -1.43 13.20
C ASP A 181 -12.69 -2.72 13.75
N GLN A 182 -13.34 -3.87 13.51
CA GLN A 182 -12.83 -5.18 13.93
C GLN A 182 -11.52 -5.55 13.21
N VAL A 183 -11.35 -5.08 11.97
CA VAL A 183 -10.11 -5.28 11.18
C VAL A 183 -9.03 -4.28 11.57
N LEU A 184 -9.37 -3.00 11.70
CA LEU A 184 -8.39 -1.92 11.75
C LEU A 184 -7.92 -1.59 13.17
N LEU A 185 -8.77 -1.73 14.20
CA LEU A 185 -8.46 -1.25 15.54
C LEU A 185 -7.55 -2.15 16.38
N PRO A 186 -7.61 -3.49 16.29
CA PRO A 186 -6.67 -4.37 17.00
C PRO A 186 -5.21 -4.15 16.61
N VAL A 187 -4.92 -3.35 15.58
CA VAL A 187 -3.70 -3.44 14.76
C VAL A 187 -3.73 -4.77 14.02
N LEU A 188 -3.29 -4.78 12.76
CA LEU A 188 -3.29 -6.01 11.97
C LEU A 188 -2.26 -6.98 12.58
N ASP A 189 -2.70 -7.81 13.52
CA ASP A 189 -1.87 -8.74 14.31
C ASP A 189 -1.41 -9.97 13.50
N GLU A 190 -2.13 -10.27 12.41
CA GLU A 190 -1.82 -11.35 11.48
C GLU A 190 -0.68 -10.97 10.52
N PRO A 191 0.08 -11.94 9.98
CA PRO A 191 1.19 -11.68 9.05
C PRO A 191 0.67 -11.28 7.66
N LEU A 192 -0.10 -10.20 7.58
CA LEU A 192 -0.49 -9.56 6.33
C LEU A 192 0.72 -8.77 5.81
N PRO A 193 1.19 -9.01 4.56
CA PRO A 193 2.33 -8.27 4.06
C PRO A 193 2.00 -6.77 3.97
N ALA A 194 2.97 -5.93 4.32
CA ALA A 194 2.77 -4.51 4.59
C ALA A 194 2.08 -3.73 3.44
N GLU A 195 2.31 -4.11 2.19
CA GLU A 195 1.66 -3.50 1.02
C GLU A 195 0.13 -3.64 1.06
N TRP A 196 -0.37 -4.81 1.46
CA TRP A 196 -1.80 -5.11 1.51
C TRP A 196 -2.45 -4.50 2.74
N ALA A 197 -1.74 -4.53 3.88
CA ALA A 197 -2.15 -3.82 5.09
C ALA A 197 -2.30 -2.31 4.84
N ALA A 198 -1.32 -1.71 4.15
CA ALA A 198 -1.37 -0.30 3.78
C ALA A 198 -2.55 0.00 2.84
N ASP A 199 -2.86 -0.88 1.88
CA ASP A 199 -4.01 -0.71 0.99
C ASP A 199 -5.36 -0.76 1.75
N VAL A 200 -5.49 -1.67 2.72
CA VAL A 200 -6.67 -1.77 3.59
C VAL A 200 -6.88 -0.46 4.37
N TYR A 201 -5.85 0.06 5.03
CA TYR A 201 -5.92 1.35 5.72
C TYR A 201 -6.28 2.49 4.76
N ARG A 202 -5.58 2.58 3.63
CA ARG A 202 -5.79 3.61 2.61
C ARG A 202 -7.22 3.65 2.11
N ARG A 203 -7.80 2.49 1.78
CA ARG A 203 -9.17 2.36 1.30
C ARG A 203 -10.18 2.77 2.35
N ALA A 204 -10.02 2.31 3.59
CA ALA A 204 -10.90 2.65 4.70
C ALA A 204 -10.86 4.17 4.99
N LEU A 205 -9.67 4.76 5.08
CA LEU A 205 -9.50 6.20 5.30
C LEU A 205 -10.07 7.04 4.16
N THR A 206 -9.85 6.63 2.91
CA THR A 206 -10.45 7.27 1.73
C THR A 206 -11.98 7.23 1.80
N LEU A 207 -12.56 6.09 2.15
CA LEU A 207 -14.01 5.94 2.28
C LEU A 207 -14.56 6.86 3.39
N ALA A 208 -13.97 6.80 4.59
CA ALA A 208 -14.39 7.62 5.72
C ALA A 208 -14.30 9.11 5.40
N HIS A 209 -13.22 9.54 4.75
CA HIS A 209 -13.06 10.93 4.30
C HIS A 209 -14.15 11.34 3.30
N ARG A 210 -14.39 10.54 2.25
CA ARG A 210 -15.46 10.81 1.25
C ARG A 210 -16.85 10.82 1.85
N ARG A 211 -17.07 10.13 2.97
CA ARG A 211 -18.33 10.07 3.70
C ARG A 211 -18.44 11.06 4.86
N ASN A 212 -17.44 11.92 5.05
CA ASN A 212 -17.36 12.88 6.16
C ASN A 212 -17.51 12.21 7.54
N ALA A 213 -17.04 10.96 7.69
CA ALA A 213 -17.04 10.22 8.96
C ALA A 213 -15.80 10.59 9.79
N ALA A 214 -15.80 11.80 10.37
CA ALA A 214 -14.63 12.37 11.05
C ALA A 214 -14.14 11.55 12.26
N ASP A 215 -15.07 10.95 13.00
CA ASP A 215 -14.81 10.01 14.10
C ASP A 215 -14.02 8.77 13.62
N ARG A 216 -14.36 8.25 12.44
CA ARG A 216 -13.65 7.13 11.81
C ARG A 216 -12.30 7.53 11.27
N VAL A 217 -12.18 8.69 10.63
CA VAL A 217 -10.88 9.21 10.21
C VAL A 217 -9.95 9.35 11.41
N ALA A 218 -10.41 9.93 12.53
CA ALA A 218 -9.60 10.07 13.74
C ALA A 218 -9.19 8.71 14.33
N SER A 219 -10.13 7.77 14.48
CA SER A 219 -9.87 6.47 15.09
C SER A 219 -8.94 5.59 14.23
N TRP A 220 -9.17 5.55 12.92
CA TRP A 220 -8.38 4.70 12.01
C TRP A 220 -7.02 5.30 11.67
N THR A 221 -6.85 6.63 11.63
CA THR A 221 -5.51 7.24 11.54
C THR A 221 -4.69 6.96 12.81
N GLN A 222 -5.30 7.00 13.99
CA GLN A 222 -4.62 6.59 15.22
C GLN A 222 -4.18 5.12 15.16
N SER A 223 -5.03 4.23 14.61
CA SER A 223 -4.67 2.82 14.46
C SER A 223 -3.58 2.60 13.42
N MET A 224 -3.66 3.26 12.26
CA MET A 224 -2.61 3.22 11.23
C MET A 224 -1.28 3.74 11.77
N GLN A 225 -1.30 4.79 12.60
CA GLN A 225 -0.10 5.29 13.26
C GLN A 225 0.53 4.23 14.16
N ARG A 226 -0.25 3.53 15.00
CA ARG A 226 0.24 2.41 15.82
C ARG A 226 0.81 1.28 14.98
N TRP A 227 0.15 0.95 13.86
CA TRP A 227 0.64 -0.04 12.92
C TRP A 227 2.00 0.37 12.31
N CYS A 228 2.15 1.63 11.89
CA CYS A 228 3.44 2.16 11.42
C CYS A 228 4.51 2.12 12.52
N ASP A 229 4.17 2.44 13.77
CA ASP A 229 5.10 2.38 14.91
C ASP A 229 5.54 0.95 15.23
N ALA A 230 4.65 -0.04 15.06
CA ALA A 230 4.96 -1.45 15.26
C ALA A 230 5.78 -2.06 14.10
N THR A 231 5.53 -1.65 12.86
CA THR A 231 6.13 -2.25 11.66
C THR A 231 7.37 -1.52 11.14
N GLU A 232 7.52 -0.23 11.46
CA GLU A 232 8.62 0.62 11.02
C GLU A 232 9.19 1.47 12.18
N PRO A 233 9.66 0.86 13.29
CA PRO A 233 9.99 1.57 14.53
C PRO A 233 11.16 2.56 14.41
N GLU A 234 12.17 2.28 13.59
CA GLU A 234 13.28 3.22 13.38
C GLU A 234 13.03 4.21 12.23
N SER A 235 11.86 4.14 11.57
CA SER A 235 11.47 5.06 10.51
C SER A 235 10.60 6.19 11.07
N THR A 236 11.14 7.40 11.11
CA THR A 236 10.35 8.60 11.45
C THR A 236 9.57 9.15 10.25
N GLN A 237 9.91 8.76 9.03
CA GLN A 237 9.29 9.23 7.79
C GLN A 237 9.20 8.11 6.76
N SER A 238 7.97 7.79 6.35
CA SER A 238 7.68 6.88 5.25
C SER A 238 6.42 7.32 4.52
N ALA A 239 6.20 6.80 3.31
CA ALA A 239 5.01 7.07 2.53
C ALA A 239 3.73 6.63 3.26
N TYR A 240 3.75 5.54 4.03
CA TYR A 240 2.61 5.10 4.82
C TYR A 240 2.27 6.08 5.96
N ARG A 241 3.29 6.51 6.71
CA ARG A 241 3.12 7.58 7.71
C ARG A 241 2.60 8.86 7.07
N ALA A 242 3.12 9.22 5.89
CA ALA A 242 2.67 10.41 5.18
C ALA A 242 1.20 10.33 4.73
N VAL A 243 0.75 9.19 4.20
CA VAL A 243 -0.68 8.97 3.87
C VAL A 243 -1.55 9.10 5.13
N CYS A 244 -1.13 8.49 6.25
CA CYS A 244 -1.81 8.62 7.53
C CYS A 244 -1.91 10.09 7.98
N ASP A 245 -0.80 10.83 7.92
CA ASP A 245 -0.73 12.24 8.31
C ASP A 245 -1.59 13.15 7.43
N VAL A 246 -1.66 12.90 6.11
CA VAL A 246 -2.55 13.65 5.20
C VAL A 246 -4.02 13.48 5.64
N HIS A 247 -4.45 12.26 5.94
CA HIS A 247 -5.81 12.02 6.44
C HIS A 247 -6.05 12.65 7.81
N ARG A 248 -5.08 12.56 8.73
CA ARG A 248 -5.16 13.16 10.05
C ARG A 248 -5.31 14.68 9.98
N LEU A 249 -4.53 15.34 9.12
CA LEU A 249 -4.60 16.79 8.91
C LEU A 249 -5.90 17.22 8.21
N SER A 250 -6.53 16.35 7.42
CA SER A 250 -7.76 16.67 6.70
C SER A 250 -8.98 16.97 7.58
N VAL A 251 -8.95 16.52 8.84
CA VAL A 251 -10.02 16.69 9.82
C VAL A 251 -9.69 17.71 10.91
N VAL A 252 -8.49 18.29 10.91
CA VAL A 252 -8.13 19.35 11.87
C VAL A 252 -8.80 20.65 11.47
N THR A 253 -9.65 21.19 12.35
CA THR A 253 -10.42 22.41 12.10
C THR A 253 -9.66 23.69 12.46
N ASP A 254 -8.91 23.66 13.56
CA ASP A 254 -8.34 24.85 14.24
C ASP A 254 -6.81 24.94 14.14
N ALA A 255 -6.22 24.36 13.10
CA ALA A 255 -4.78 24.46 12.87
C ALA A 255 -4.37 25.90 12.49
N ASP A 256 -3.21 26.33 13.00
CA ASP A 256 -2.52 27.52 12.50
C ASP A 256 -2.22 27.34 10.99
N PRO A 257 -2.68 28.24 10.10
CA PRO A 257 -2.49 28.10 8.66
C PRO A 257 -1.02 27.97 8.24
N HIS A 258 -0.10 28.66 8.92
CA HIS A 258 1.33 28.58 8.59
C HIS A 258 1.93 27.23 8.97
N ASP A 259 1.60 26.71 10.15
CA ASP A 259 2.03 25.39 10.57
C ASP A 259 1.43 24.28 9.68
N LEU A 260 0.15 24.39 9.32
CA LEU A 260 -0.50 23.44 8.41
C LEU A 260 0.21 23.38 7.05
N VAL A 261 0.52 24.54 6.46
CA VAL A 261 1.28 24.60 5.19
C VAL A 261 2.65 23.94 5.34
N ARG A 262 3.39 24.23 6.42
CA ARG A 262 4.71 23.65 6.67
C ARG A 262 4.64 22.11 6.73
N GLN A 263 3.67 21.57 7.48
CA GLN A 263 3.48 20.13 7.60
C GLN A 263 3.11 19.51 6.25
N VAL A 264 2.11 20.06 5.56
CA VAL A 264 1.58 19.51 4.29
C VAL A 264 2.63 19.55 3.17
N VAL A 265 3.44 20.60 3.09
CA VAL A 265 4.56 20.67 2.12
C VAL A 265 5.57 19.54 2.34
N GLY A 266 5.84 19.17 3.59
CA GLY A 266 6.71 18.05 3.93
C GLY A 266 6.18 16.69 3.47
N LEU A 267 4.85 16.53 3.41
CA LEU A 267 4.19 15.28 3.00
C LEU A 267 4.14 15.10 1.48
N ARG A 268 4.08 16.21 0.72
CA ARG A 268 3.82 16.20 -0.73
C ARG A 268 4.73 15.24 -1.50
N ARG A 269 6.04 15.26 -1.24
CA ARG A 269 7.02 14.38 -1.91
C ARG A 269 6.75 12.89 -1.63
N LEU A 270 6.32 12.55 -0.41
CA LEU A 270 6.15 11.17 0.02
C LEU A 270 4.89 10.51 -0.56
N VAL A 271 3.86 11.30 -0.88
CA VAL A 271 2.57 10.78 -1.37
C VAL A 271 2.35 10.95 -2.88
N ALA A 272 3.00 11.93 -3.52
CA ALA A 272 2.74 12.31 -4.91
C ALA A 272 2.81 11.14 -5.91
N ASP A 273 3.73 10.20 -5.68
CA ASP A 273 3.95 9.03 -6.52
C ASP A 273 3.51 7.71 -5.86
N VAL A 274 2.83 7.76 -4.72
CA VAL A 274 2.44 6.57 -3.96
C VAL A 274 0.92 6.43 -3.88
N ASP A 275 0.21 7.55 -3.67
CA ASP A 275 -1.22 7.55 -3.41
C ASP A 275 -1.90 8.75 -4.07
N ALA A 276 -2.75 8.49 -5.06
CA ALA A 276 -3.43 9.54 -5.81
C ALA A 276 -4.44 10.33 -4.96
N VAL A 277 -5.07 9.69 -3.98
CA VAL A 277 -6.06 10.34 -3.10
C VAL A 277 -5.35 11.25 -2.11
N ALA A 278 -4.33 10.74 -1.43
CA ALA A 278 -3.53 11.54 -0.50
C ALA A 278 -2.83 12.69 -1.22
N ALA A 279 -2.29 12.47 -2.43
CA ALA A 279 -1.72 13.54 -3.25
C ALA A 279 -2.75 14.64 -3.56
N SER A 280 -3.99 14.27 -3.92
CA SER A 280 -5.06 15.25 -4.16
C SER A 280 -5.45 16.00 -2.88
N MET A 281 -5.54 15.31 -1.75
CA MET A 281 -5.86 15.92 -0.45
C MET A 281 -4.78 16.92 0.00
N VAL A 282 -3.51 16.66 -0.30
CA VAL A 282 -2.40 17.62 -0.06
C VAL A 282 -2.67 18.93 -0.79
N GLU A 283 -3.03 18.89 -2.08
CA GLU A 283 -3.30 20.10 -2.86
C GLU A 283 -4.55 20.84 -2.35
N GLU A 284 -5.58 20.12 -1.90
CA GLU A 284 -6.76 20.71 -1.26
C GLU A 284 -6.40 21.44 0.04
N LEU A 285 -5.58 20.83 0.90
CA LEU A 285 -5.17 21.40 2.18
C LEU A 285 -4.33 22.68 1.98
N LEU A 286 -3.42 22.68 1.01
CA LEU A 286 -2.65 23.87 0.64
C LEU A 286 -3.58 24.99 0.14
N SER A 287 -4.55 24.65 -0.70
CA SER A 287 -5.52 25.62 -1.25
C SER A 287 -6.41 26.25 -0.15
N ARG A 288 -6.90 25.44 0.80
CA ARG A 288 -7.70 25.91 1.95
C ARG A 288 -6.91 26.86 2.85
N SER A 289 -5.62 26.58 3.05
CA SER A 289 -4.75 27.39 3.92
C SER A 289 -4.48 28.78 3.34
N VAL A 290 -4.27 28.87 2.02
CA VAL A 290 -4.12 30.16 1.32
C VAL A 290 -5.41 30.99 1.38
N GLY A 291 -6.58 30.34 1.31
CA GLY A 291 -7.87 31.01 1.45
C GLY A 291 -8.14 31.58 2.85
N ARG A 292 -7.64 30.92 3.91
CA ARG A 292 -7.77 31.39 5.31
C ARG A 292 -6.77 32.48 5.70
N ALA A 293 -5.67 32.62 4.96
CA ALA A 293 -4.61 33.61 5.23
C ALA A 293 -4.86 34.97 4.55
N ARG A 294 -5.93 35.10 3.76
CA ARG A 294 -6.38 36.35 3.13
C ARG A 294 -7.54 36.94 3.90
#